data_AF-A0A6P0PH51-F1
#
_entry.id   AF-A0A6P0PH51-F1
#
_cell.length_a   1.000
_cell.length_b   1.000
_cell.length_c   1.000
_cell.angle_alpha   90.00
_cell.angle_beta   90.00
_cell.angle_gamma   90.00
#
_symmetry.space_group_name_H-M   'P 1'
#
loop_
_entity.id
_entity.type
_entity.pdbx_description
1 polymer ?
#
loop_
_entity_poly.entity_id
_entity_poly.type
_entity_poly.pdbx_seq_one_letter_code
_entity_poly.pdbx_strand_id
1 'polypeptide(L)'
;MSIIKILMIKSMCFLTTVATISNDSRYEAKKNNILVSKNNYFQLAQANSVENLQDIVGEDAQVKKVVEGFKFIERPVWHPEGFLLFSDIPENTIYQ
;
A
#
# COMPACT_ATOMS: atom_id res chain seq x y z
N MET A 1 -1.66 -28.33 -31.91
CA MET A 1 -1.46 -29.60 -31.17
C MET A 1 -0.03 -29.61 -30.62
N SER A 2 0.25 -29.07 -29.43
CA SER A 2 0.59 -29.93 -28.29
C SER A 2 0.82 -29.12 -26.99
N ILE A 3 0.01 -28.09 -26.70
CA ILE A 3 0.11 -27.33 -25.44
C ILE A 3 -0.56 -28.10 -24.28
N ILE A 4 -1.61 -28.86 -24.58
CA ILE A 4 -2.36 -29.67 -23.58
C ILE A 4 -1.48 -30.79 -22.99
N LYS A 5 -0.51 -31.34 -23.73
CA LYS A 5 0.42 -32.37 -23.21
C LYS A 5 1.40 -31.80 -22.16
N ILE A 6 1.82 -30.54 -22.30
CA ILE A 6 2.75 -29.88 -21.36
C ILE A 6 2.05 -29.56 -20.03
N LEU A 7 0.75 -29.24 -20.09
CA LEU A 7 -0.03 -28.92 -18.89
C LEU A 7 -0.31 -30.16 -18.02
N MET A 8 -0.53 -31.33 -18.64
CA MET A 8 -0.74 -32.57 -17.89
C MET A 8 0.54 -33.08 -17.18
N ILE A 9 1.71 -32.92 -17.79
CA ILE A 9 2.99 -33.36 -17.18
C ILE A 9 3.38 -32.47 -15.99
N LYS A 10 3.06 -31.17 -16.01
CA LYS A 10 3.34 -30.27 -14.88
C LYS A 10 2.43 -30.51 -13.66
N SER A 11 1.19 -30.97 -13.87
CA SER A 11 0.25 -31.19 -12.77
C SER A 11 0.62 -32.41 -11.91
N MET A 12 1.17 -33.47 -12.51
CA MET A 12 1.57 -34.69 -11.77
C MET A 12 2.86 -34.54 -10.93
N CYS A 13 3.79 -33.64 -11.29
CA CYS A 13 5.00 -33.40 -10.49
C CYS A 13 4.75 -32.59 -9.20
N PHE A 14 3.62 -31.89 -9.11
CA PHE A 14 3.34 -31.03 -7.95
C PHE A 14 2.78 -31.81 -6.77
N LEU A 15 2.01 -32.87 -7.01
CA LEU A 15 1.41 -33.66 -5.92
C LEU A 15 2.43 -34.52 -5.15
N THR A 16 3.51 -34.99 -5.77
CA THR A 16 4.53 -35.78 -5.07
C THR A 16 5.44 -34.95 -4.18
N THR A 17 5.57 -33.64 -4.44
CA THR A 17 6.40 -32.75 -3.62
C THR A 17 5.73 -32.37 -2.30
N VAL A 18 4.39 -32.31 -2.25
CA VAL A 18 3.66 -31.82 -1.07
C VAL A 18 3.57 -32.89 0.04
N ALA A 19 3.55 -34.18 -0.30
CA ALA A 19 3.40 -35.26 0.69
C ALA A 19 4.64 -35.48 1.58
N THR A 20 5.84 -35.06 1.16
CA THR A 20 7.09 -35.27 1.93
C THR A 20 7.46 -34.09 2.83
N ILE A 21 6.81 -32.94 2.70
CA ILE A 21 7.12 -31.74 3.49
C ILE A 21 6.54 -31.81 4.92
N SER A 22 5.63 -32.74 5.20
CA SER A 22 4.89 -32.79 6.47
C SER A 22 5.72 -33.14 7.71
N ASN A 23 7.00 -33.52 7.62
CA ASN A 23 7.80 -33.91 8.79
C ASN A 23 9.27 -33.41 8.76
N ASP A 24 9.61 -32.43 7.92
CA ASP A 24 10.98 -31.92 7.87
C ASP A 24 11.18 -30.75 8.87
N SER A 25 12.06 -30.96 9.85
CA SER A 25 12.57 -29.95 10.78
C SER A 25 13.05 -28.64 10.12
N ARG A 26 13.42 -28.69 8.83
CA ARG A 26 13.80 -27.52 8.03
C ARG A 26 12.62 -26.60 7.69
N TYR A 27 11.39 -27.12 7.63
CA TYR A 27 10.19 -26.32 7.40
C TYR A 27 9.87 -25.44 8.61
N GLU A 28 9.94 -26.00 9.82
CA GLU A 28 9.75 -25.26 11.07
C GLU A 28 10.87 -24.23 11.28
N ALA A 29 12.13 -24.54 10.95
CA ALA A 29 13.22 -23.58 10.98
C ALA A 29 13.01 -22.39 10.02
N LYS A 30 12.46 -22.64 8.83
CA LYS A 30 12.16 -21.59 7.84
C LYS A 30 10.97 -20.72 8.27
N LYS A 31 9.94 -21.31 8.88
CA LYS A 31 8.79 -20.60 9.47
C LYS A 31 9.22 -19.69 10.62
N ASN A 32 10.06 -20.19 11.52
CA ASN A 32 10.60 -19.40 12.64
C ASN A 32 11.47 -18.25 12.16
N ASN A 33 12.33 -18.44 11.16
CA ASN A 33 13.12 -17.34 10.58
C ASN A 33 12.25 -16.29 9.87
N ILE A 34 11.16 -16.69 9.20
CA ILE A 34 10.22 -15.73 8.58
C ILE A 34 9.44 -14.95 9.64
N LEU A 35 9.03 -15.59 10.73
CA LEU A 35 8.35 -14.93 11.86
C LEU A 35 9.27 -13.98 12.61
N VAL A 36 10.51 -14.39 12.89
CA VAL A 36 11.55 -13.54 13.51
C VAL A 36 11.90 -12.35 12.61
N SER A 37 12.04 -12.60 11.31
CA SER A 37 12.28 -11.55 10.32
C SER A 37 11.12 -10.56 10.24
N LYS A 38 9.86 -11.02 10.16
CA LYS A 38 8.67 -10.16 10.21
C LYS A 38 8.58 -9.34 11.49
N ASN A 39 8.85 -9.94 12.65
CA ASN A 39 8.83 -9.22 13.92
C ASN A 39 9.88 -8.10 13.94
N ASN A 40 11.08 -8.36 13.42
CA ASN A 40 12.12 -7.35 13.30
C ASN A 40 11.71 -6.19 12.37
N TYR A 41 11.06 -6.46 11.24
CA TYR A 41 10.53 -5.38 10.38
C TYR A 41 9.41 -4.58 11.06
N PHE A 42 8.52 -5.25 11.80
CA PHE A 42 7.47 -4.58 12.60
C PHE A 42 8.03 -3.77 13.77
N GLN A 43 9.13 -4.20 14.40
CA GLN A 43 9.82 -3.44 15.45
C GLN A 43 10.59 -2.25 14.86
N LEU A 44 11.26 -2.40 13.71
CA LEU A 44 11.99 -1.30 13.06
C LEU A 44 11.05 -0.21 12.51
N ALA A 45 9.83 -0.58 12.07
CA ALA A 45 8.79 0.37 11.70
C ALA A 45 8.17 1.10 12.91
N GLN A 46 8.18 0.48 14.10
CA GLN A 46 7.68 1.10 15.33
C GLN A 46 8.73 1.94 16.06
N ALA A 47 10.02 1.64 15.87
CA ALA A 47 11.11 2.27 16.63
C ALA A 47 11.45 3.71 16.18
N ASN A 48 10.91 4.20 15.05
CA ASN A 48 11.33 5.49 14.46
C ASN A 48 10.18 6.45 14.07
N SER A 49 8.93 6.21 14.45
CA SER A 49 7.84 7.04 13.88
C SER A 49 6.61 7.12 14.76
N VAL A 50 6.62 8.01 15.74
CA VAL A 50 5.36 8.64 16.14
C VAL A 50 5.61 10.13 16.36
N GLU A 51 5.86 10.87 15.27
CA GLU A 51 5.42 12.27 15.29
C GLU A 51 3.91 12.22 15.52
N ASN A 52 3.46 12.85 16.60
CA ASN A 52 2.05 12.94 16.90
C ASN A 52 1.43 13.77 15.77
N LEU A 53 0.25 13.40 15.25
CA LEU A 53 -0.39 14.16 14.19
C LEU A 53 -0.55 15.64 14.60
N GLN A 54 -0.77 15.87 15.89
CA GLN A 54 -0.90 17.17 16.53
C GLN A 54 0.39 18.01 16.48
N ASP A 55 1.56 17.37 16.31
CA ASP A 55 2.83 18.06 16.11
C ASP A 55 2.90 18.72 14.72
N ILE A 56 2.08 18.24 13.77
CA ILE A 56 2.03 18.71 12.36
C ILE A 56 0.85 19.66 12.14
N VAL A 57 -0.34 19.26 12.57
CA VAL A 57 -1.58 20.03 12.51
C VAL A 57 -1.89 20.45 13.94
N GLY A 58 -1.60 21.70 14.31
CA GLY A 58 -1.67 22.16 15.70
C GLY A 58 -2.94 21.77 16.45
N GLU A 59 -2.87 21.78 17.79
CA GLU A 59 -3.88 21.20 18.69
C GLU A 59 -5.33 21.63 18.40
N ASP A 60 -5.55 22.86 17.95
CA ASP A 60 -6.86 23.43 17.62
C ASP A 60 -7.22 23.40 16.12
N ALA A 61 -6.51 22.61 15.31
CA ALA A 61 -6.76 22.53 13.87
C ALA A 61 -8.17 21.98 13.57
N GLN A 62 -8.96 22.77 12.84
CA GLN A 62 -10.32 22.40 12.42
C GLN A 62 -10.38 22.20 10.91
N VAL A 63 -10.92 21.05 10.49
CA VAL A 63 -11.26 20.81 9.09
C VAL A 63 -12.57 21.53 8.76
N LYS A 64 -12.54 22.43 7.78
CA LYS A 64 -13.72 23.19 7.32
C LYS A 64 -13.90 23.02 5.81
N LYS A 65 -15.15 22.81 5.38
CA LYS A 65 -15.51 22.83 3.96
C LYS A 65 -15.48 24.28 3.47
N VAL A 66 -14.57 24.61 2.56
CA VAL A 66 -14.41 25.97 2.01
C VAL A 66 -15.18 26.18 0.71
N VAL A 67 -15.42 25.12 -0.06
CA VAL A 67 -16.09 25.20 -1.36
C VAL A 67 -16.72 23.85 -1.73
N GLU A 68 -17.73 23.87 -2.60
CA GLU A 68 -18.39 22.69 -3.16
C GLU A 68 -18.91 22.99 -4.58
N GLY A 69 -19.51 22.00 -5.25
CA GLY A 69 -20.12 22.16 -6.57
C GLY A 69 -19.26 21.73 -7.77
N PHE A 70 -18.05 21.23 -7.51
CA PHE A 70 -17.14 20.69 -8.53
C PHE A 70 -17.40 19.21 -8.77
N LYS A 71 -17.11 18.74 -9.99
CA LYS A 71 -17.21 17.32 -10.31
C LYS A 71 -16.01 16.54 -9.81
N PHE A 72 -14.80 17.05 -10.06
CA PHE A 72 -13.59 16.41 -9.58
C PHE A 72 -12.39 17.37 -9.54
N ILE A 73 -11.99 17.76 -8.31
CA ILE A 73 -10.89 18.69 -8.05
C ILE A 73 -9.55 17.95 -8.05
N GLU A 74 -8.55 18.48 -8.76
CA GLU A 74 -7.16 18.04 -8.67
C GLU A 74 -6.16 19.21 -8.71
N ARG A 75 -4.88 18.87 -8.46
CA ARG A 75 -3.69 19.73 -8.65
C ARG A 75 -3.77 21.09 -7.95
N PRO A 76 -4.02 21.14 -6.62
CA PRO A 76 -3.99 22.39 -5.88
C PRO A 76 -2.56 22.98 -5.85
N VAL A 77 -2.43 24.26 -6.16
CA VAL A 77 -1.16 25.02 -6.08
C VAL A 77 -1.43 26.40 -5.50
N TRP A 78 -0.68 26.77 -4.46
CA TRP A 78 -0.75 28.11 -3.88
C TRP A 78 0.05 29.10 -4.73
N HIS A 79 -0.60 30.15 -5.23
CA HIS A 79 0.07 31.22 -5.98
C HIS A 79 0.64 32.27 -5.02
N PRO A 80 1.84 32.82 -5.26
CA PRO A 80 2.46 33.82 -4.38
C PRO A 80 1.65 35.10 -4.21
N GLU A 81 0.74 35.41 -5.14
CA GLU A 81 -0.18 36.56 -5.03
C GLU A 81 -1.37 36.31 -4.08
N GLY A 82 -1.47 35.13 -3.47
CA GLY A 82 -2.42 34.86 -2.37
C GLY A 82 -3.73 34.19 -2.78
N PHE A 83 -3.73 33.39 -3.84
CA PHE A 83 -4.88 32.60 -4.27
C PHE A 83 -4.52 31.13 -4.52
N LEU A 84 -5.52 30.24 -4.54
CA LEU A 84 -5.34 28.80 -4.72
C LEU A 84 -5.79 28.40 -6.12
N LEU A 85 -4.85 27.96 -6.95
CA LEU A 85 -5.19 27.37 -8.24
C LEU A 85 -5.56 25.90 -8.08
N PHE A 86 -6.64 25.47 -8.71
CA PHE A 86 -7.03 24.06 -8.82
C PHE A 86 -7.85 23.81 -10.09
N SER A 87 -7.88 22.56 -10.57
CA SER A 87 -8.62 22.18 -11.78
C SER A 87 -9.83 21.33 -11.46
N ASP A 88 -10.96 21.57 -12.14
CA ASP A 88 -12.08 20.63 -12.25
C ASP A 88 -11.98 19.90 -13.60
N ILE A 89 -11.52 18.65 -13.59
CA ILE A 89 -11.13 17.91 -14.81
C ILE A 89 -12.34 17.69 -15.74
N PRO A 90 -13.50 17.18 -15.26
CA PRO A 90 -14.68 17.03 -16.09
C PRO A 90 -15.22 18.32 -16.71
N GLU A 91 -15.00 19.47 -16.07
CA GLU A 91 -15.43 20.79 -16.57
C GLU A 91 -14.36 21.49 -17.42
N ASN A 92 -13.18 20.89 -17.58
CA ASN A 92 -12.05 21.44 -18.33
C ASN A 92 -11.75 22.91 -17.93
N THR A 93 -11.83 23.21 -16.63
CA THR A 93 -11.74 24.57 -16.09
C THR A 93 -10.74 24.64 -14.93
N ILE A 94 -9.96 25.73 -14.88
CA ILE A 94 -9.06 26.07 -13.77
C ILE A 94 -9.68 27.23 -12.99
N TYR A 95 -9.72 27.11 -11.67
CA TYR A 95 -10.25 28.10 -10.73
C TYR A 95 -9.12 28.71 -9.90
N GLN A 96 -9.37 29.89 -9.31
CA GLN A 96 -8.50 30.62 -8.40
C GLN A 96 -9.26 31.06 -7.14
#